data_AF-A0A7Y9DVW6-F1
#
_entry.id   AF-A0A7Y9DVW6-F1
#
_cell.length_a   1.000
_cell.length_b   1.000
_cell.length_c   1.000
_cell.angle_alpha   90.00
_cell.angle_beta   90.00
_cell.angle_gamma   90.00
#
_symmetry.space_group_name_H-M   'P 1'
#
loop_
_entity.id
_entity.type
_entity.pdbx_description
1 polymer ?
#
loop_
_entity_poly.entity_id
_entity_poly.type
_entity_poly.pdbx_seq_one_letter_code
_entity_poly.pdbx_strand_id
1 'polypeptide(L)'
;MDPRELYRRWIDELWNGSVEVAGELVAPDFVGHWPDRDVHGPAELAAIIDETHGMLDVLTFVVEVGPLVDGDLLAGRWRGRGAQDGNPVTFVGNDLLRVADGRVVEYWVASLPLP
;
A
#
# COMPACT_ATOMS: atom_id res chain seq x y z
N MET A 1 -10.38 11.24 -7.86
CA MET A 1 -9.34 10.72 -8.77
C MET A 1 -9.93 9.54 -9.52
N ASP A 2 -9.46 9.29 -10.75
CA ASP A 2 -9.72 8.01 -11.42
C ASP A 2 -9.10 6.86 -10.59
N PRO A 3 -9.78 5.70 -10.42
CA PRO A 3 -9.26 4.61 -9.59
C PRO A 3 -7.89 4.06 -10.03
N ARG A 4 -7.61 4.02 -11.34
CA ARG A 4 -6.33 3.49 -11.84
C ARG A 4 -5.19 4.46 -11.54
N GLU A 5 -5.45 5.75 -11.72
CA GLU A 5 -4.50 6.79 -11.32
C GLU A 5 -4.28 6.80 -9.80
N LEU A 6 -5.35 6.63 -9.02
CA LEU A 6 -5.23 6.52 -7.56
C LEU A 6 -4.34 5.36 -7.15
N TYR A 7 -4.49 4.19 -7.77
CA TYR A 7 -3.64 3.03 -7.48
C TYR A 7 -2.20 3.20 -7.94
N ARG A 8 -1.98 3.90 -9.06
CA ARG A 8 -0.62 4.25 -9.50
C ARG A 8 0.07 5.12 -8.45
N ARG A 9 -0.59 6.19 -7.98
CA ARG A 9 -0.06 7.05 -6.90
C ARG A 9 0.12 6.30 -5.58
N TRP A 10 -0.81 5.40 -5.24
CA TRP A 10 -0.71 4.52 -4.08
C TRP A 10 0.59 3.73 -4.08
N ILE A 11 0.96 3.09 -5.20
CA ILE A 11 2.21 2.33 -5.28
C ILE A 11 3.43 3.24 -5.44
N ASP A 12 3.41 4.16 -6.40
CA ASP A 12 4.59 4.92 -6.80
C ASP A 12 4.95 6.05 -5.82
N GLU A 13 3.95 6.77 -5.32
CA GLU A 13 4.16 8.00 -4.52
C GLU A 13 4.06 7.73 -3.02
N LEU A 14 3.25 6.77 -2.59
CA LEU A 14 3.10 6.43 -1.18
C LEU A 14 4.00 5.26 -0.76
N TRP A 15 3.77 4.05 -1.29
CA TRP A 15 4.53 2.86 -0.88
C TRP A 15 6.00 2.88 -1.32
N ASN A 16 6.29 3.37 -2.52
CA ASN A 16 7.66 3.56 -3.03
C ASN A 16 8.25 4.94 -2.74
N GLY A 17 7.44 5.86 -2.23
CA GLY A 17 7.80 7.26 -2.10
C GLY A 17 7.79 7.70 -0.65
N SER A 18 6.86 8.60 -0.33
CA SER A 18 6.92 9.46 0.85
C SER A 18 5.58 9.45 1.59
N VAL A 19 5.60 9.34 2.91
CA VAL A 19 4.39 9.24 3.73
C VAL A 19 3.51 10.51 3.72
N GLU A 20 4.09 11.64 3.31
CA GLU A 20 3.45 12.95 3.22
C GLU A 20 2.24 12.96 2.28
N VAL A 21 2.20 12.08 1.26
CA VAL A 21 1.06 12.01 0.33
C VAL A 21 -0.12 11.22 0.90
N ALA A 22 0.02 10.57 2.07
CA ALA A 22 -1.05 9.75 2.66
C ALA A 22 -2.37 10.52 2.78
N GLY A 23 -2.32 11.75 3.30
CA GLY A 23 -3.50 12.61 3.47
C GLY A 23 -4.16 13.06 2.16
N GLU A 24 -3.48 12.93 1.03
CA GLU A 24 -4.07 13.21 -0.28
C GLU A 24 -4.82 11.99 -0.83
N LEU A 25 -4.28 10.79 -0.61
CA LEU A 25 -4.73 9.54 -1.23
C LEU A 25 -5.83 8.84 -0.44
N VAL A 26 -5.83 8.96 0.89
CA VAL A 26 -6.82 8.30 1.75
C VAL A 26 -7.79 9.29 2.40
N ALA A 27 -9.00 8.83 2.70
CA ALA A 27 -9.99 9.63 3.41
C ALA A 27 -9.63 9.81 4.90
N PRO A 28 -10.12 10.87 5.57
CA PRO A 28 -9.87 11.07 7.01
C PRO A 28 -10.33 9.91 7.89
N ASP A 29 -11.38 9.19 7.47
CA ASP A 29 -11.98 8.03 8.14
C ASP A 29 -11.50 6.68 7.55
N PHE A 30 -10.40 6.68 6.81
CA PHE A 30 -9.79 5.48 6.24
C PHE A 30 -9.61 4.37 7.28
N VAL A 31 -9.90 3.12 6.89
CA VAL A 31 -9.57 1.93 7.68
C VAL A 31 -8.78 0.92 6.84
N GLY A 32 -7.61 0.54 7.32
CA GLY A 32 -6.82 -0.52 6.74
C GLY A 32 -6.80 -1.76 7.63
N HIS A 33 -6.94 -2.93 7.03
CA HIS A 33 -7.02 -4.23 7.68
C HIS A 33 -5.78 -5.04 7.33
N TRP A 34 -4.81 -5.04 8.25
CA TRP A 34 -3.70 -5.98 8.24
C TRP A 34 -4.12 -7.29 8.90
N PRO A 35 -3.41 -8.40 8.68
CA PRO A 35 -3.79 -9.70 9.23
C PRO A 35 -3.93 -9.73 10.76
N ASP A 36 -3.21 -8.85 11.47
CA ASP A 36 -3.08 -8.81 12.93
C ASP A 36 -3.64 -7.55 13.58
N ARG A 37 -3.96 -6.49 12.81
CA ARG A 37 -4.47 -5.21 13.33
C ARG A 37 -5.22 -4.39 12.29
N ASP A 38 -6.03 -3.47 12.80
CA ASP A 38 -6.59 -2.37 12.00
C ASP A 38 -5.72 -1.11 12.13
N VAL A 39 -5.76 -0.26 11.11
CA VAL A 39 -5.03 1.00 10.97
C VAL A 39 -6.02 2.09 10.59
N HIS A 40 -6.08 3.18 11.36
CA HIS A 40 -7.11 4.20 11.25
C HIS A 40 -6.56 5.56 10.79
N GLY A 41 -7.09 6.02 9.66
CA GLY A 41 -6.80 7.33 9.10
C GLY A 41 -5.39 7.46 8.49
N PRO A 42 -5.11 8.63 7.89
CA PRO A 42 -3.86 8.88 7.17
C PRO A 42 -2.62 8.88 8.08
N ALA A 43 -2.76 9.30 9.34
CA ALA A 43 -1.62 9.40 10.27
C ALA A 43 -1.10 8.02 10.69
N GLU A 44 -1.99 7.09 11.02
CA GLU A 44 -1.57 5.73 11.35
C GLU A 44 -1.03 5.00 10.12
N LEU A 45 -1.66 5.19 8.95
CA LEU A 45 -1.14 4.65 7.69
C LEU A 45 0.29 5.13 7.39
N ALA A 46 0.55 6.43 7.57
CA ALA A 46 1.89 7.00 7.42
C ALA A 46 2.90 6.33 8.37
N ALA A 47 2.53 6.08 9.62
CA ALA A 47 3.40 5.41 10.59
C ALA A 47 3.75 3.97 10.17
N ILE A 48 2.81 3.23 9.58
CA ILE A 48 3.06 1.88 9.06
C ILE A 48 4.07 1.90 7.91
N ILE A 49 3.93 2.85 6.99
CA ILE A 49 4.81 2.95 5.83
C ILE A 49 6.21 3.38 6.27
N ASP A 50 6.33 4.35 7.17
CA ASP A 50 7.61 4.80 7.73
C ASP A 50 8.31 3.67 8.50
N GLU A 51 7.57 2.91 9.30
CA GLU A 51 8.07 1.68 9.95
C GLU A 51 8.61 0.70 8.91
N THR A 52 7.86 0.46 7.82
CA THR A 52 8.24 -0.47 6.75
C THR A 52 9.50 0.01 6.01
N HIS A 53 9.61 1.31 5.69
CA HIS A 53 10.81 1.90 5.10
C HIS A 53 12.02 1.86 6.04
N GLY A 54 11.79 2.01 7.36
CA GLY A 54 12.85 1.92 8.36
C GLY A 54 13.37 0.50 8.60
N MET A 55 12.57 -0.53 8.30
CA MET A 55 12.97 -1.93 8.44
C MET A 55 13.84 -2.46 7.31
N LEU A 56 13.74 -1.87 6.10
CA LEU A 56 14.34 -2.42 4.88
C LEU A 56 15.07 -1.33 4.08
N ASP A 57 16.35 -1.56 3.81
CA ASP A 57 17.10 -0.76 2.86
C ASP A 57 16.55 -0.98 1.44
N VAL A 58 16.57 0.07 0.62
CA VAL A 58 16.22 0.04 -0.82
C VAL A 58 14.88 -0.64 -1.12
N LEU A 59 13.87 -0.38 -0.28
CA LEU A 59 12.53 -0.93 -0.45
C LEU A 59 11.85 -0.45 -1.73
N THR A 60 11.39 -1.38 -2.55
CA THR A 60 10.64 -1.09 -3.79
C THR A 60 9.51 -2.11 -3.99
N PHE A 61 8.40 -1.64 -4.53
CA PHE A 61 7.20 -2.39 -4.85
C PHE A 61 6.91 -2.26 -6.36
N VAL A 62 6.60 -3.38 -7.00
CA VAL A 62 6.23 -3.44 -8.41
C VAL A 62 4.91 -4.19 -8.55
N VAL A 63 3.94 -3.60 -9.26
CA VAL A 63 2.66 -4.25 -9.58
C VAL A 63 2.90 -5.37 -10.60
N GLU A 64 2.51 -6.59 -10.26
CA GLU A 64 2.57 -7.77 -11.13
C GLU A 64 1.23 -8.00 -11.85
N VAL A 65 0.10 -7.68 -11.22
CA VAL A 65 -1.24 -7.87 -11.77
C VAL A 65 -2.14 -6.69 -11.36
N GLY A 66 -2.94 -6.18 -12.30
CA GLY A 66 -3.92 -5.11 -12.05
C GLY A 66 -3.43 -3.71 -12.46
N PRO A 67 -4.12 -2.65 -12.02
CA PRO A 67 -5.31 -2.71 -11.17
C PRO A 67 -6.51 -3.32 -11.90
N LEU A 68 -7.18 -4.25 -11.21
CA LEU A 68 -8.52 -4.69 -11.52
C LEU A 68 -9.49 -3.73 -10.83
N VAL A 69 -10.49 -3.23 -11.54
CA VAL A 69 -11.45 -2.26 -11.00
C VAL A 69 -12.84 -2.81 -11.22
N ASP A 70 -13.64 -2.87 -10.17
CA ASP A 70 -15.04 -3.28 -10.20
C ASP A 70 -15.86 -2.38 -9.27
N GLY A 71 -16.69 -1.50 -9.84
CA GLY A 71 -17.41 -0.50 -9.08
C GLY A 71 -16.48 0.41 -8.28
N ASP A 72 -16.66 0.42 -6.96
CA ASP A 72 -15.84 1.16 -6.00
C ASP A 72 -14.65 0.35 -5.46
N LEU A 73 -14.49 -0.90 -5.89
CA LEU A 73 -13.39 -1.76 -5.49
C LEU A 73 -12.25 -1.73 -6.51
N LEU A 74 -11.04 -1.80 -5.99
CA LEU A 74 -9.81 -1.91 -6.76
C LEU A 74 -8.93 -3.01 -6.16
N ALA A 75 -8.33 -3.84 -7.00
CA ALA A 75 -7.40 -4.87 -6.56
C ALA A 75 -6.13 -4.89 -7.40
N GLY A 76 -5.01 -5.20 -6.76
CA GLY A 76 -3.72 -5.38 -7.44
C GLY A 76 -2.84 -6.38 -6.71
N ARG A 77 -1.95 -7.02 -7.45
CA ARG A 77 -0.89 -7.87 -6.90
C ARG A 77 0.43 -7.17 -7.09
N TRP A 78 1.27 -7.19 -6.07
CA TRP A 78 2.58 -6.58 -6.12
C TRP A 78 3.67 -7.53 -5.59
N ARG A 79 4.90 -7.20 -5.98
CA ARG A 79 6.14 -7.77 -5.45
C ARG A 79 6.97 -6.67 -4.82
N GLY A 80 7.33 -6.87 -3.56
CA GLY A 80 8.27 -6.05 -2.81
C GLY A 80 9.68 -6.64 -2.85
N ARG A 81 10.68 -5.78 -2.95
CA ARG A 81 12.11 -6.10 -2.78
C ARG A 81 12.76 -5.09 -1.86
N GLY A 82 13.62 -5.56 -0.98
CA GLY A 82 14.45 -4.70 -0.12
C GLY A 82 15.68 -5.47 0.34
N ALA A 83 16.40 -4.92 1.32
CA ALA A 83 17.46 -5.61 2.02
C ALA A 83 17.35 -5.43 3.54
N GLN A 84 17.62 -6.50 4.28
CA GLN A 84 17.67 -6.49 5.75
C GLN A 84 19.05 -6.97 6.18
N ASP A 85 19.78 -6.15 6.93
CA ASP A 85 21.17 -6.42 7.35
C ASP A 85 22.08 -6.82 6.17
N GLY A 86 21.88 -6.16 5.01
CA GLY A 86 22.61 -6.43 3.77
C GLY A 86 22.16 -7.67 3.00
N ASN A 87 21.20 -8.44 3.49
CA ASN A 87 20.66 -9.61 2.80
C ASN A 87 19.42 -9.24 2.00
N PRO A 88 19.33 -9.62 0.71
CA PRO A 88 18.17 -9.32 -0.11
C PRO A 88 16.93 -10.07 0.40
N VAL A 89 15.83 -9.36 0.53
CA VAL A 89 14.52 -9.94 0.86
C VAL A 89 13.52 -9.66 -0.26
N THR A 90 12.67 -10.64 -0.55
CA THR A 90 11.57 -10.50 -1.50
C THR A 90 10.29 -10.93 -0.83
N PHE A 91 9.22 -10.20 -1.06
CA PHE A 91 7.91 -10.51 -0.53
C PHE A 91 6.85 -10.19 -1.59
N VAL A 92 5.69 -10.80 -1.45
CA VAL A 92 4.56 -10.59 -2.37
C VAL A 92 3.31 -10.35 -1.56
N GLY A 93 2.44 -9.51 -2.10
CA GLY A 93 1.17 -9.21 -1.48
C GLY A 93 0.11 -8.90 -2.51
N ASN A 94 -1.11 -8.76 -2.02
CA ASN A 94 -2.20 -8.25 -2.82
C ASN A 94 -2.88 -7.14 -2.04
N ASP A 95 -3.32 -6.15 -2.78
CA ASP A 95 -4.16 -5.08 -2.28
C ASP A 95 -5.60 -5.34 -2.72
N LEU A 96 -6.52 -5.11 -1.80
CA LEU A 96 -7.92 -4.85 -2.10
C LEU A 96 -8.27 -3.50 -1.45
N LEU A 97 -8.66 -2.53 -2.25
CA LEU A 97 -9.00 -1.18 -1.81
C LEU A 97 -10.45 -0.86 -2.17
N ARG A 98 -11.14 -0.15 -1.30
CA ARG A 98 -12.41 0.52 -1.61
C ARG A 98 -12.18 2.02 -1.76
N VAL A 99 -12.79 2.61 -2.77
CA VAL A 99 -12.59 4.00 -3.17
C VAL A 99 -13.91 4.76 -3.11
N ALA A 100 -13.94 5.89 -2.40
CA ALA A 100 -15.06 6.82 -2.42
C ALA A 100 -14.56 8.26 -2.60
N ASP A 101 -15.29 9.06 -3.37
CA ASP A 101 -14.94 10.45 -3.67
C ASP A 101 -13.48 10.63 -4.17
N GLY A 102 -12.98 9.61 -4.85
CA GLY A 102 -11.64 9.62 -5.42
C GLY A 102 -10.50 9.41 -4.44
N ARG A 103 -10.78 8.92 -3.22
CA ARG A 103 -9.82 8.56 -2.18
C ARG A 103 -10.05 7.13 -1.72
N VAL A 104 -9.01 6.49 -1.20
CA VAL A 104 -9.12 5.19 -0.54
C VAL A 104 -9.82 5.40 0.81
N VAL A 105 -10.90 4.65 1.03
CA VAL A 105 -11.66 4.66 2.30
C VAL A 105 -11.47 3.37 3.09
N GLU A 106 -11.10 2.28 2.42
CA GLU A 106 -10.90 0.98 3.07
C GLU A 106 -9.82 0.18 2.32
N TYR A 107 -9.03 -0.60 3.05
CA TYR A 107 -7.93 -1.38 2.49
C TYR A 107 -7.79 -2.71 3.21
N TRP A 108 -7.67 -3.81 2.48
CA TRP A 108 -7.31 -5.12 3.02
C TRP A 108 -6.01 -5.57 2.38
N VAL A 109 -5.07 -6.00 3.22
CA VAL A 109 -3.76 -6.46 2.78
C VAL A 109 -3.33 -7.71 3.50
N ALA A 110 -2.68 -8.58 2.74
CA ALA A 110 -1.83 -9.62 3.27
C ALA A 110 -0.59 -9.74 2.39
N SER A 111 0.57 -9.82 3.03
CA SER A 111 1.84 -10.07 2.36
C SER A 111 2.55 -11.24 3.01
N LEU A 112 3.42 -11.89 2.24
CA LEU A 112 4.25 -12.98 2.72
C LEU A 112 5.67 -12.89 2.12
N PRO A 113 6.70 -13.22 2.90
CA PRO A 113 8.06 -13.35 2.38
C PRO A 113 8.14 -14.55 1.43
N LEU A 114 8.91 -14.38 0.35
CA LEU A 114 9.31 -15.50 -0.50
C LEU A 114 10.61 -16.13 0.03
N PRO A 115 10.78 -17.45 -0.17
CA PRO A 115 12.03 -18.14 0.15
C PRO A 115 13.21 -17.65 -0.69
#